data_AF-A0AAN6ZVR2-F1
#
_entry.id   AF-A0AAN6ZVR2-F1
#
_cell.length_a   1.000
_cell.length_b   1.000
_cell.length_c   1.000
_cell.angle_alpha   90.00
_cell.angle_beta   90.00
_cell.angle_gamma   90.00
#
_symmetry.space_group_name_H-M   'P 1'
#
loop_
_entity.id
_entity.type
_entity.pdbx_description
1 polymer ?
#
loop_
_entity_poly.entity_id
_entity_poly.type
_entity_poly.pdbx_seq_one_letter_code
_entity_poly.pdbx_strand_id
1 'polypeptide(L)'
;MSSENAYTCQVCNTLLPSHRARVHCRTCSDYDACADCHVTESVSGTHCAEHGYEVHLQGSIVLVKEGSVPASKKTLDEASAETPALRDVLASETYWGQLITPTKAPSPIFSRLITAIFTHFDTTSAGGLQPSEFCALMFASGYSPEQFPPLQVSTNESASPADLHELDAWLANWFRSFPLDHRTTTREFPPPPPIEPVNGRIRMRDQFLHGLMYPAPPVVPNGLPILSRLGLEQFYVHEILRIPEEIAVHLNHLLGTLARLTDPETGRVFETQLLPRACFPLLSDAEEEEKRRMLEKQQAERVRWEREAALEAEHQAHIAIMTGMKSAGGLQ
;
A
#
# COMPACT_ATOMS: atom_id res chain seq x y z
N MET A 1 -27.22 34.26 10.26
CA MET A 1 -25.96 33.62 10.67
C MET A 1 -26.34 32.40 11.47
N SER A 2 -26.40 31.24 10.82
CA SER A 2 -26.69 29.97 11.50
C SER A 2 -25.45 29.59 12.28
N SER A 3 -25.55 29.50 13.60
CA SER A 3 -24.48 28.93 14.44
C SER A 3 -24.24 27.50 13.98
N GLU A 4 -23.08 27.21 13.39
CA GLU A 4 -22.66 25.83 13.15
C GLU A 4 -22.55 25.13 14.50
N ASN A 5 -23.45 24.17 14.76
CA ASN A 5 -23.37 23.33 15.94
C ASN A 5 -22.12 22.45 15.80
N ALA A 6 -21.02 22.88 16.41
CA ALA A 6 -19.81 22.06 16.51
C ALA A 6 -20.01 21.01 17.61
N TYR A 7 -19.83 19.74 17.26
CA TYR A 7 -19.88 18.62 18.21
C TYR A 7 -18.47 18.36 18.76
N THR A 8 -18.37 17.64 19.88
CA THR A 8 -17.06 17.27 20.46
C THR A 8 -17.01 15.77 20.66
N CYS A 9 -15.91 15.12 20.26
CA CYS A 9 -15.69 13.71 20.51
C CYS A 9 -15.56 13.46 22.03
N GLN A 10 -16.45 12.64 22.60
CA GLN A 10 -16.49 12.31 24.03
C GLN A 10 -15.29 11.46 24.51
N VAL A 11 -14.44 11.00 23.59
CA VAL A 11 -13.27 10.17 23.88
C VAL A 11 -11.99 11.01 23.91
N CYS A 12 -11.69 11.72 22.82
CA CYS A 12 -10.46 12.50 22.68
C CYS A 12 -10.65 14.01 22.84
N ASN A 13 -11.87 14.48 23.14
CA ASN A 13 -12.26 15.89 23.28
C ASN A 13 -11.95 16.77 22.05
N THR A 14 -11.77 16.16 20.87
CA THR A 14 -11.53 16.90 19.62
C THR A 14 -12.85 17.44 19.07
N LEU A 15 -12.85 18.69 18.60
CA LEU A 15 -13.99 19.30 17.91
C LEU A 15 -14.25 18.59 16.57
N LEU A 16 -15.52 18.29 16.31
CA LEU A 16 -16.02 17.62 15.12
C LEU A 16 -16.74 18.67 14.25
N PRO A 17 -16.03 19.26 13.26
CA PRO A 17 -16.65 20.21 12.34
C PRO A 17 -17.65 19.52 11.42
N SER A 18 -18.58 20.28 10.86
CA SER A 18 -19.68 19.81 10.00
C SER A 18 -19.23 18.93 8.82
N HIS A 19 -18.03 19.15 8.29
CA HIS A 19 -17.46 18.41 7.17
C HIS A 19 -16.76 17.09 7.56
N ARG A 20 -16.55 16.80 8.85
CA ARG A 20 -15.98 15.53 9.32
C ARG A 20 -17.07 14.53 9.67
N ALA A 21 -16.76 13.24 9.51
CA ALA A 21 -17.64 12.17 9.94
C ALA A 21 -17.77 12.17 11.47
N ARG A 22 -19.01 12.10 11.95
CA ARG A 22 -19.38 12.02 13.37
C ARG A 22 -20.16 10.73 13.60
N VAL A 23 -19.71 9.92 14.56
CA VAL A 23 -20.42 8.69 14.96
C VAL A 23 -21.25 9.00 16.21
N HIS A 24 -22.56 9.01 16.06
CA HIS A 24 -23.51 9.26 17.14
C HIS A 24 -24.06 7.95 17.69
N CYS A 25 -23.98 7.72 19.00
CA CYS A 25 -24.56 6.53 19.62
C CYS A 25 -26.07 6.67 19.76
N ARG A 26 -26.84 5.67 19.32
CA ARG A 26 -28.32 5.67 19.45
C ARG A 26 -28.80 5.31 20.85
N THR A 27 -27.96 4.63 21.63
CA THR A 27 -28.32 4.15 22.98
C THR A 27 -27.92 5.14 24.07
N CYS A 28 -26.77 5.80 23.93
CA CYS A 28 -26.28 6.76 24.91
C CYS A 28 -26.75 8.17 24.55
N SER A 29 -27.34 8.90 25.50
CA SER A 29 -27.67 10.31 25.31
C SER A 29 -26.38 11.12 25.09
N ASP A 30 -26.32 11.84 23.97
CA ASP A 30 -25.26 12.82 23.64
C ASP A 30 -23.83 12.24 23.55
N TYR A 31 -23.72 10.97 23.16
CA TYR A 31 -22.43 10.36 22.89
C TYR A 31 -22.07 10.47 21.41
N ASP A 32 -21.11 11.36 21.11
CA ASP A 32 -20.51 11.52 19.79
C ASP A 32 -19.03 11.11 19.82
N ALA A 33 -18.57 10.36 18.82
CA ALA A 33 -17.17 9.99 18.63
C ALA A 33 -16.66 10.40 17.24
N CYS A 34 -15.36 10.70 17.13
CA CYS A 34 -14.71 10.78 15.82
C CYS A 34 -14.57 9.38 15.21
N ALA A 35 -14.38 9.32 13.88
CA ALA A 35 -14.14 8.08 13.17
C ALA A 35 -12.96 7.27 13.77
N ASP A 36 -11.85 7.94 14.11
CA ASP A 36 -10.67 7.27 14.66
C ASP A 36 -10.98 6.57 16.00
N CYS A 37 -11.57 7.28 16.96
CA CYS A 37 -11.93 6.71 18.26
C CYS A 37 -12.99 5.61 18.17
N HIS A 38 -13.88 5.71 17.18
CA HIS A 38 -14.87 4.66 16.93
C HIS A 38 -14.23 3.39 16.38
N VAL A 39 -13.33 3.52 15.38
CA VAL A 39 -12.64 2.38 14.75
C VAL A 39 -11.71 1.67 15.74
N THR A 40 -11.07 2.41 16.66
CA THR A 40 -10.24 1.82 17.73
C THR A 40 -11.05 1.31 18.92
N GLU A 41 -12.38 1.25 18.80
CA GLU A 41 -13.33 0.83 19.85
C GLU A 41 -13.07 1.49 21.21
N SER A 42 -12.60 2.74 21.18
CA SER A 42 -12.28 3.50 22.40
C SER A 42 -13.57 4.06 22.99
N VAL A 43 -13.87 3.70 24.23
CA VAL A 43 -15.11 4.06 24.91
C VAL A 43 -14.85 4.90 26.17
N SER A 44 -15.77 5.82 26.48
CA SER A 44 -15.75 6.60 27.72
C SER A 44 -17.12 6.56 28.43
N GLY A 45 -17.12 6.78 29.75
CA GLY A 45 -18.34 6.84 30.55
C GLY A 45 -19.12 5.53 30.57
N THR A 46 -20.43 5.59 30.29
CA THR A 46 -21.34 4.44 30.25
C THR A 46 -21.55 3.86 28.84
N HIS A 47 -20.74 4.27 27.87
CA HIS A 47 -20.84 3.80 26.50
C HIS A 47 -20.22 2.40 26.31
N CYS A 48 -20.83 1.58 25.45
CA CYS A 48 -20.35 0.26 25.08
C CYS A 48 -20.29 0.15 23.55
N ALA A 49 -19.25 -0.50 23.02
CA ALA A 49 -19.03 -0.68 21.58
C ALA A 49 -20.15 -1.51 20.88
N GLU A 50 -20.94 -2.26 21.64
CA GLU A 50 -22.10 -3.02 21.14
C GLU A 50 -23.34 -2.16 20.87
N HIS A 51 -23.35 -0.90 21.32
CA HIS A 51 -24.47 -0.02 21.06
C HIS A 51 -24.63 0.27 19.56
N GLY A 52 -25.89 0.44 19.13
CA GLY A 52 -26.18 0.93 17.79
C GLY A 52 -25.69 2.36 17.62
N TYR A 53 -25.31 2.71 16.39
CA TYR A 53 -24.80 4.05 16.07
C TYR A 53 -25.25 4.51 14.69
N GLU A 54 -25.19 5.82 14.49
CA GLU A 54 -25.44 6.50 13.21
C GLU A 54 -24.19 7.31 12.83
N VAL A 55 -23.78 7.25 11.57
CA VAL A 55 -22.69 8.06 11.05
C VAL A 55 -23.27 9.26 10.32
N HIS A 56 -22.91 10.46 10.76
CA HIS A 56 -23.28 11.71 10.13
C HIS A 56 -22.10 12.30 9.35
N LEU A 57 -22.33 12.71 8.10
CA LEU A 57 -21.38 13.45 7.29
C LEU A 57 -22.10 14.66 6.69
N GLN A 58 -21.57 15.87 6.88
CA GLN A 58 -22.18 17.10 6.38
C GLN A 58 -23.65 17.27 6.81
N GLY A 59 -23.96 16.83 8.04
CA GLY A 59 -25.31 16.90 8.62
C GLY A 59 -26.29 15.81 8.15
N SER A 60 -25.91 14.94 7.22
CA SER A 60 -26.74 13.84 6.72
C SER A 60 -26.33 12.50 7.32
N ILE A 61 -27.28 11.60 7.56
CA ILE A 61 -27.00 10.23 8.02
C ILE A 61 -26.57 9.40 6.81
N VAL A 62 -25.38 8.79 6.87
CA VAL A 62 -24.82 7.97 5.78
C VAL A 62 -24.80 6.47 6.10
N LEU A 63 -24.79 6.10 7.39
CA LEU A 63 -24.74 4.70 7.83
C LEU A 63 -25.44 4.53 9.17
N VAL A 64 -26.15 3.42 9.35
CA VAL A 64 -26.82 3.03 10.60
C VAL A 64 -26.42 1.60 10.94
N LYS A 65 -25.85 1.38 12.13
CA LYS A 65 -25.66 0.05 12.71
C LYS A 65 -26.73 -0.16 13.78
N GLU A 66 -27.53 -1.22 13.63
CA GLU A 66 -28.42 -1.64 14.70
C GLU A 66 -27.61 -2.34 15.79
N GLY A 67 -27.80 -1.89 17.04
CA GLY A 67 -27.20 -2.54 18.20
C GLY A 67 -27.94 -3.82 18.54
N SER A 68 -27.26 -4.74 19.21
CA SER A 68 -27.85 -5.93 19.82
C SER A 68 -28.73 -5.53 21.01
N VAL A 69 -29.99 -5.18 20.77
CA VAL A 69 -30.98 -4.99 21.84
C VAL A 69 -31.42 -6.38 22.35
N PRO A 70 -31.46 -6.64 23.67
CA PRO A 70 -32.09 -7.85 24.19
C PRO A 70 -33.58 -7.85 23.84
N ALA A 71 -33.99 -8.86 23.08
CA ALA A 71 -35.29 -8.97 22.42
C ALA A 71 -36.48 -8.72 23.37
N SER A 72 -37.13 -7.56 23.20
CA SER A 72 -38.52 -7.37 23.63
C SER A 72 -39.40 -7.38 22.39
N LYS A 73 -40.15 -8.48 22.24
CA LYS A 73 -41.10 -8.70 21.13
C LYS A 73 -42.09 -7.55 21.03
N LYS A 74 -41.95 -6.73 19.99
CA LYS A 74 -43.06 -5.97 19.41
C LYS A 74 -43.06 -6.19 17.90
N THR A 75 -44.04 -6.96 17.47
CA THR A 75 -44.56 -7.01 16.10
C THR A 75 -44.98 -5.61 15.67
N LEU A 76 -44.38 -5.11 14.59
CA LEU A 76 -44.91 -4.03 13.78
C LEU A 76 -44.54 -4.31 12.33
N ASP A 77 -45.58 -4.62 11.57
CA ASP A 77 -45.58 -4.57 10.12
C ASP A 77 -45.27 -3.12 9.70
N GLU A 78 -44.08 -2.88 9.17
CA GLU A 78 -43.76 -1.64 8.48
C GLU A 78 -42.97 -1.97 7.22
N ALA A 79 -43.62 -1.75 6.08
CA ALA A 79 -43.04 -1.84 4.76
C ALA A 79 -41.91 -0.81 4.66
N SER A 80 -40.69 -1.30 4.85
CA SER A 80 -39.47 -0.50 4.81
C SER A 80 -39.28 0.10 3.43
N ALA A 81 -39.36 1.42 3.35
CA ALA A 81 -38.91 2.19 2.21
C ALA A 81 -37.38 2.06 2.13
N GLU A 82 -36.89 1.09 1.36
CA GLU A 82 -35.46 0.95 1.07
C GLU A 82 -34.92 2.28 0.55
N THR A 83 -34.07 2.91 1.34
CA THR A 83 -33.30 4.08 0.93
C THR A 83 -32.50 3.76 -0.33
N PRO A 84 -32.47 4.65 -1.35
CA PRO A 84 -31.79 4.41 -2.63
C PRO A 84 -30.35 3.89 -2.51
N ALA A 85 -29.61 4.37 -1.50
CA ALA A 85 -28.23 3.97 -1.24
C ALA A 85 -28.05 2.46 -0.97
N LEU A 86 -29.03 1.81 -0.34
CA LEU A 86 -28.96 0.37 -0.02
C LEU A 86 -29.12 -0.49 -1.27
N ARG A 87 -29.92 -0.04 -2.24
CA ARG A 87 -30.07 -0.72 -3.53
C ARG A 87 -28.80 -0.66 -4.37
N ASP A 88 -28.12 0.49 -4.37
CA ASP A 88 -26.87 0.66 -5.12
C ASP A 88 -25.74 -0.25 -4.57
N VAL A 89 -25.68 -0.43 -3.24
CA VAL A 89 -24.73 -1.36 -2.61
C VAL A 89 -25.01 -2.81 -3.02
N LEU A 90 -26.27 -3.25 -2.92
CA LEU A 90 -26.66 -4.62 -3.29
C LEU A 90 -26.47 -4.91 -4.78
N ALA A 91 -26.74 -3.93 -5.65
CA ALA A 91 -26.47 -4.04 -7.08
C ALA A 91 -24.96 -4.16 -7.36
N SER A 92 -24.13 -3.37 -6.67
CA SER A 92 -22.67 -3.44 -6.78
C SER A 92 -22.12 -4.80 -6.29
N GLU A 93 -22.65 -5.32 -5.17
CA GLU A 93 -22.27 -6.65 -4.66
C GLU A 93 -22.61 -7.76 -5.65
N THR A 94 -23.76 -7.66 -6.32
CA THR A 94 -24.19 -8.62 -7.33
C THR A 94 -23.32 -8.53 -8.59
N TYR A 95 -22.91 -7.33 -8.98
CA TYR A 95 -22.04 -7.09 -10.14
C TYR A 95 -20.62 -7.64 -9.93
N TRP A 96 -19.97 -7.26 -8.82
CA TRP A 96 -18.59 -7.67 -8.54
C TRP A 96 -18.49 -9.12 -8.07
N GLY A 97 -19.46 -9.60 -7.29
CA GLY A 97 -19.38 -10.88 -6.62
C GLY A 97 -18.16 -10.98 -5.69
N GLN A 98 -17.65 -12.19 -5.48
CA GLN A 98 -16.40 -12.41 -4.76
C GLN A 98 -15.21 -12.13 -5.69
N LEU A 99 -14.26 -11.31 -5.24
CA LEU A 99 -13.04 -11.02 -6.02
C LEU A 99 -12.09 -12.22 -6.06
N ILE A 100 -12.05 -12.99 -4.98
CA ILE A 100 -11.25 -14.20 -4.83
C ILE A 100 -12.18 -15.39 -4.62
N THR A 101 -11.96 -16.46 -5.37
CA THR A 101 -12.72 -17.70 -5.24
C THR A 101 -12.34 -18.45 -3.96
N PRO A 102 -13.17 -19.40 -3.49
CA PRO A 102 -12.80 -20.27 -2.36
C PRO A 102 -11.50 -21.06 -2.58
N THR A 103 -11.06 -21.22 -3.83
CA THR A 103 -9.79 -21.89 -4.18
C THR A 103 -8.61 -20.91 -4.26
N LYS A 104 -8.74 -19.70 -3.68
CA LYS A 104 -7.72 -18.65 -3.67
C LYS A 104 -7.28 -18.18 -5.06
N ALA A 105 -8.16 -18.30 -6.07
CA ALA A 105 -7.92 -17.81 -7.41
C ALA A 105 -8.68 -16.48 -7.64
N PRO A 106 -8.18 -15.56 -8.48
CA PRO A 106 -8.94 -14.38 -8.85
C PRO A 106 -10.20 -14.77 -9.63
N SER A 107 -11.31 -14.07 -9.39
CA SER A 107 -12.51 -14.20 -10.21
C SER A 107 -12.29 -13.56 -11.58
N PRO A 108 -13.04 -13.96 -12.63
CA PRO A 108 -12.87 -13.40 -13.97
C PRO A 108 -13.02 -11.87 -14.01
N ILE A 109 -14.01 -11.31 -13.31
CA ILE A 109 -14.22 -9.86 -13.27
C ILE A 109 -13.07 -9.14 -12.56
N PHE A 110 -12.50 -9.75 -11.51
CA PHE A 110 -11.35 -9.20 -10.82
C PHE A 110 -10.09 -9.23 -11.70
N SER A 111 -9.81 -10.33 -12.40
CA SER A 111 -8.72 -10.41 -13.38
C SER A 111 -8.84 -9.35 -14.48
N ARG A 112 -10.06 -9.04 -14.95
CA ARG A 112 -10.29 -7.96 -15.92
C ARG A 112 -10.05 -6.59 -15.32
N LEU A 113 -10.47 -6.36 -14.07
CA LEU A 113 -10.20 -5.11 -13.36
C LEU A 113 -8.70 -4.87 -13.21
N ILE A 114 -7.95 -5.87 -12.74
CA ILE A 114 -6.49 -5.77 -12.61
C ILE A 114 -5.83 -5.53 -13.98
N THR A 115 -6.34 -6.16 -15.03
CA THR A 115 -5.85 -5.91 -16.40
C THR A 115 -6.09 -4.46 -16.82
N ALA A 116 -7.28 -3.90 -16.55
CA ALA A 116 -7.58 -2.50 -16.86
C ALA A 116 -6.69 -1.52 -16.06
N ILE A 117 -6.46 -1.79 -14.76
CA ILE A 117 -5.54 -1.02 -13.91
C ILE A 117 -4.12 -1.12 -14.49
N PHE A 118 -3.65 -2.32 -14.82
CA PHE A 118 -2.32 -2.53 -15.40
C PHE A 118 -2.15 -1.72 -16.68
N THR A 119 -3.09 -1.82 -17.62
CA THR A 119 -3.04 -1.07 -18.89
C THR A 119 -3.07 0.44 -18.67
N HIS A 120 -3.74 0.93 -17.62
CA HIS A 120 -3.72 2.35 -17.28
C HIS A 120 -2.31 2.84 -16.90
N PHE A 121 -1.56 2.04 -16.13
CA PHE A 121 -0.22 2.40 -15.65
C PHE A 121 0.93 1.97 -16.58
N ASP A 122 0.74 1.01 -17.48
CA ASP A 122 1.72 0.62 -18.52
C ASP A 122 1.75 1.66 -19.65
N THR A 123 2.15 2.88 -19.29
CA THR A 123 2.18 4.04 -20.18
C THR A 123 3.11 3.85 -21.37
N THR A 124 4.16 3.05 -21.17
CA THR A 124 5.11 2.70 -22.23
C THR A 124 4.62 1.58 -23.16
N SER A 125 3.50 0.91 -22.81
CA SER A 125 2.99 -0.27 -23.52
C SER A 125 4.06 -1.36 -23.68
N ALA A 126 4.95 -1.48 -22.70
CA ALA A 126 6.09 -2.41 -22.73
C ALA A 126 5.69 -3.83 -22.28
N GLY A 127 4.43 -4.02 -21.88
CA GLY A 127 3.92 -5.28 -21.34
C GLY A 127 4.42 -5.55 -19.93
N GLY A 128 4.80 -4.50 -19.19
CA GLY A 128 5.37 -4.62 -17.85
C GLY A 128 5.47 -3.26 -17.17
N LEU A 129 5.08 -3.18 -15.89
CA LEU A 129 5.23 -1.95 -15.11
C LEU A 129 6.69 -1.78 -14.71
N GLN A 130 7.29 -0.69 -15.18
CA GLN A 130 8.56 -0.21 -14.67
C GLN A 130 8.43 0.22 -13.21
N PRO A 131 9.53 0.31 -12.45
CA PRO A 131 9.51 0.76 -11.07
C PRO A 131 8.77 2.07 -10.83
N SER A 132 8.93 3.06 -11.72
CA SER A 132 8.24 4.34 -11.61
C SER A 132 6.73 4.20 -11.83
N GLU A 133 6.30 3.37 -12.78
CA GLU A 133 4.88 3.10 -13.07
C GLU A 133 4.23 2.31 -11.92
N PHE A 134 4.93 1.33 -11.36
CA PHE A 134 4.46 0.61 -10.17
C PHE A 134 4.38 1.53 -8.95
N CYS A 135 5.37 2.40 -8.72
CA CYS A 135 5.31 3.39 -7.65
C CYS A 135 4.15 4.38 -7.85
N ALA A 136 3.87 4.81 -9.08
CA ALA A 136 2.71 5.64 -9.39
C ALA A 136 1.38 4.95 -9.06
N LEU A 137 1.28 3.64 -9.34
CA LEU A 137 0.14 2.82 -8.91
C LEU A 137 0.02 2.78 -7.38
N MET A 138 1.11 2.53 -6.65
CA MET A 138 1.08 2.51 -5.19
C MET A 138 0.68 3.86 -4.60
N PHE A 139 1.20 4.96 -5.14
CA PHE A 139 0.80 6.31 -4.73
C PHE A 139 -0.69 6.58 -5.01
N ALA A 140 -1.19 6.20 -6.19
CA ALA A 140 -2.60 6.37 -6.55
C ALA A 140 -3.54 5.48 -5.73
N SER A 141 -3.05 4.37 -5.16
CA SER A 141 -3.76 3.54 -4.17
C SER A 141 -3.73 4.14 -2.76
N GLY A 142 -3.11 5.30 -2.56
CA GLY A 142 -3.10 6.02 -1.29
C GLY A 142 -1.99 5.61 -0.34
N TYR A 143 -0.96 4.90 -0.82
CA TYR A 143 0.21 4.60 0.01
C TYR A 143 1.05 5.87 0.25
N SER A 144 1.50 6.03 1.49
CA SER A 144 2.47 7.06 1.87
C SER A 144 3.91 6.55 1.74
N PRO A 145 4.92 7.43 1.67
CA PRO A 145 6.31 7.01 1.64
C PRO A 145 6.79 6.30 2.92
N GLU A 146 6.12 6.50 4.05
CA GLU A 146 6.38 5.75 5.29
C GLU A 146 5.91 4.29 5.17
N GLN A 147 4.81 4.05 4.45
CA GLN A 147 4.27 2.71 4.20
C GLN A 147 4.96 2.02 3.02
N PHE A 148 5.37 2.80 2.00
CA PHE A 148 6.04 2.31 0.79
C PHE A 148 7.25 3.21 0.47
N PRO A 149 8.42 2.94 1.08
CA PRO A 149 9.64 3.77 0.93
C PRO A 149 10.05 4.11 -0.51
N PRO A 150 9.88 3.23 -1.52
CA PRO A 150 10.17 3.59 -2.91
C PRO A 150 9.45 4.85 -3.43
N LEU A 151 8.35 5.28 -2.80
CA LEU A 151 7.70 6.54 -3.16
C LEU A 151 8.60 7.76 -2.95
N GLN A 152 9.50 7.74 -1.98
CA GLN A 152 10.40 8.86 -1.70
C GLN A 152 11.33 9.17 -2.89
N VAL A 153 11.81 8.11 -3.55
CA VAL A 153 12.75 8.24 -4.67
C VAL A 153 11.98 8.41 -5.99
N SER A 154 10.90 7.66 -6.21
CA SER A 154 10.16 7.72 -7.49
C SER A 154 9.44 9.05 -7.74
N THR A 155 9.02 9.76 -6.68
CA THR A 155 8.38 11.08 -6.80
C THR A 155 9.39 12.23 -6.91
N ASN A 156 10.69 11.95 -6.70
CA ASN A 156 11.74 12.94 -6.79
C ASN A 156 12.30 13.01 -8.22
N GLU A 157 11.90 14.02 -8.98
CA GLU A 157 12.42 14.27 -10.34
C GLU A 157 13.94 14.50 -10.38
N SER A 158 14.56 14.82 -9.23
CA SER A 158 16.00 15.02 -9.07
C SER A 158 16.73 13.81 -8.46
N ALA A 159 16.09 12.63 -8.41
CA ALA A 159 16.72 11.41 -7.91
C ALA A 159 18.00 11.10 -8.70
N SER A 160 19.08 10.82 -7.97
CA SER A 160 20.34 10.45 -8.60
C SER A 160 20.27 9.03 -9.19
N PRO A 161 21.16 8.67 -10.13
CA PRO A 161 21.26 7.31 -10.61
C PRO A 161 21.49 6.26 -9.51
N ALA A 162 22.17 6.63 -8.43
CA ALA A 162 22.37 5.75 -7.28
C ALA A 162 21.05 5.52 -6.52
N ASP A 163 20.27 6.58 -6.28
CA ASP A 163 18.97 6.47 -5.59
C ASP A 163 18.01 5.56 -6.38
N LEU A 164 17.97 5.73 -7.71
CA LEU A 164 17.15 4.88 -8.59
C LEU A 164 17.60 3.43 -8.56
N HIS A 165 18.91 3.19 -8.43
CA HIS A 165 19.42 1.83 -8.30
C HIS A 165 19.03 1.18 -6.96
N GLU A 166 19.08 1.93 -5.86
CA GLU A 166 18.62 1.46 -4.55
C GLU A 166 17.12 1.15 -4.56
N LEU A 167 16.31 2.01 -5.21
CA LEU A 167 14.89 1.76 -5.44
C LEU A 167 14.69 0.45 -6.20
N ASP A 168 15.40 0.25 -7.32
CA ASP A 168 15.29 -0.96 -8.14
C ASP A 168 15.65 -2.22 -7.33
N ALA A 169 16.74 -2.16 -6.54
CA ALA A 169 17.17 -3.26 -5.69
C ALA A 169 16.13 -3.58 -4.59
N TRP A 170 15.54 -2.54 -4.00
CA TRP A 170 14.47 -2.69 -3.00
C TRP A 170 13.26 -3.40 -3.62
N LEU A 171 12.77 -2.93 -4.77
CA LEU A 171 11.63 -3.54 -5.46
C LEU A 171 11.92 -4.96 -5.93
N ALA A 172 13.14 -5.24 -6.42
CA ALA A 172 13.52 -6.57 -6.85
C ALA A 172 13.52 -7.55 -5.66
N ASN A 173 13.95 -7.11 -4.48
CA ASN A 173 13.86 -7.91 -3.26
C ASN A 173 12.40 -8.11 -2.83
N TRP A 174 11.58 -7.07 -2.93
CA TRP A 174 10.16 -7.12 -2.59
C TRP A 174 9.37 -8.04 -3.55
N PHE A 175 9.56 -7.94 -4.86
CA PHE A 175 8.97 -8.87 -5.84
C PHE A 175 9.46 -10.31 -5.70
N ARG A 176 10.56 -10.56 -4.98
CA ARG A 176 11.03 -11.91 -4.64
C ARG A 176 10.47 -12.44 -3.32
N SER A 177 10.06 -11.56 -2.40
CA SER A 177 9.42 -11.99 -1.15
C SER A 177 8.00 -12.51 -1.40
N PHE A 178 7.37 -12.03 -2.46
CA PHE A 178 6.14 -12.58 -3.02
C PHE A 178 6.50 -13.41 -4.26
N PRO A 179 5.87 -14.55 -4.55
CA PRO A 179 6.15 -15.32 -5.76
C PRO A 179 5.52 -14.64 -6.99
N LEU A 180 5.86 -13.36 -7.24
CA LEU A 180 5.30 -12.56 -8.33
C LEU A 180 6.03 -12.85 -9.63
N ASP A 181 5.26 -12.93 -10.71
CA ASP A 181 5.77 -12.94 -12.06
C ASP A 181 6.37 -11.57 -12.42
N HIS A 182 7.69 -11.53 -12.51
CA HIS A 182 8.44 -10.36 -12.89
C HIS A 182 9.66 -10.78 -13.71
N ARG A 183 10.16 -9.85 -14.53
CA ARG A 183 11.44 -10.00 -15.22
C ARG A 183 12.42 -8.94 -14.75
N THR A 184 13.70 -9.21 -14.91
CA THR A 184 14.75 -8.23 -14.63
C THR A 184 15.41 -7.78 -15.93
N THR A 185 15.76 -6.50 -15.99
CA THR A 185 16.44 -5.88 -17.13
C THR A 185 17.53 -4.93 -16.63
N THR A 186 18.24 -4.26 -17.52
CA THR A 186 19.24 -3.24 -17.14
C THR A 186 18.67 -1.86 -17.38
N ARG A 187 18.72 -1.00 -16.36
CA ARG A 187 18.32 0.40 -16.49
C ARG A 187 19.30 1.12 -17.40
N GLU A 188 18.77 1.80 -18.40
CA GLU A 188 19.54 2.71 -19.24
C GLU A 188 19.39 4.13 -18.68
N PHE A 189 20.51 4.80 -18.49
CA PHE A 189 20.54 6.21 -18.12
C PHE A 189 20.92 7.04 -19.35
N PRO A 190 20.30 8.22 -19.54
CA PRO A 190 20.69 9.09 -20.63
C PRO A 190 22.19 9.44 -20.49
N PRO A 191 22.93 9.52 -21.60
CA PRO A 191 24.33 9.96 -21.53
C PRO A 191 24.39 11.38 -20.96
N PRO A 192 25.45 11.71 -20.21
CA PRO A 192 25.60 13.07 -19.68
C PRO A 192 25.69 14.07 -20.83
N PRO A 193 25.23 15.33 -20.62
CA PRO A 193 25.28 16.35 -21.65
C PRO A 193 26.73 16.53 -22.15
N PRO A 194 26.95 16.74 -23.46
CA PRO A 194 28.30 16.92 -23.98
C PRO A 194 28.95 18.19 -23.40
N ILE A 195 30.27 18.15 -23.17
CA ILE A 195 31.02 19.31 -22.70
C ILE A 195 31.21 20.29 -23.86
N GLU A 196 30.72 21.53 -23.71
CA GLU A 196 30.93 22.57 -24.72
C GLU A 196 32.41 23.00 -24.77
N PRO A 197 33.06 22.92 -25.94
CA PRO A 197 34.46 23.33 -26.06
C PRO A 197 34.59 24.85 -26.05
N VAL A 198 35.49 25.38 -25.22
CA VAL A 198 35.84 26.81 -25.21
C VAL A 198 36.98 27.03 -26.20
N ASN A 199 36.75 27.83 -27.25
CA ASN A 199 37.69 28.04 -28.36
C ASN A 199 38.12 26.73 -29.05
N GLY A 200 37.18 25.78 -29.20
CA GLY A 200 37.43 24.50 -29.86
C GLY A 200 38.25 23.49 -29.04
N ARG A 201 38.50 23.74 -27.74
CA ARG A 201 39.17 22.79 -26.84
C ARG A 201 38.39 22.62 -25.53
N ILE A 202 38.31 21.39 -25.05
CA ILE A 202 37.79 21.10 -23.71
C ILE A 202 38.92 21.32 -22.70
N ARG A 203 38.71 22.21 -21.72
CA ARG A 203 39.71 22.44 -20.67
C ARG A 203 39.64 21.31 -19.65
N MET A 204 40.79 20.88 -19.11
CA MET A 204 40.80 19.82 -18.07
C MET A 204 39.93 20.15 -16.86
N ARG A 205 39.86 21.43 -16.46
CA ARG A 205 38.98 21.89 -15.38
C ARG A 205 37.51 21.60 -15.70
N ASP A 206 37.07 21.87 -16.93
CA ASP A 206 35.69 21.66 -17.34
C ASP A 206 35.38 20.16 -17.39
N GLN A 207 36.32 19.34 -17.86
CA GLN A 207 36.20 17.87 -17.85
C GLN A 207 36.13 17.29 -16.42
N PHE A 208 36.95 17.78 -15.51
CA PHE A 208 36.93 17.35 -14.10
C PHE A 208 35.62 17.76 -13.40
N LEU A 209 35.20 19.02 -13.57
CA LEU A 209 33.92 19.49 -13.03
C LEU A 209 32.74 18.72 -13.62
N HIS A 210 32.78 18.43 -14.92
CA HIS A 210 31.77 17.61 -15.59
C HIS A 210 31.69 16.20 -14.99
N GLY A 211 32.83 15.52 -14.77
CA GLY A 211 32.85 14.20 -14.14
C GLY A 211 32.36 14.19 -12.68
N LEU A 212 32.53 15.29 -11.94
CA LEU A 212 31.96 15.46 -10.59
C LEU A 212 30.46 15.75 -10.61
N MET A 213 30.00 16.52 -11.59
CA MET A 213 28.58 16.88 -11.75
C MET A 213 27.75 15.72 -12.32
N TYR A 214 28.36 14.90 -13.17
CA TYR A 214 27.72 13.78 -13.85
C TYR A 214 28.54 12.50 -13.64
N PRO A 215 28.56 11.96 -12.40
CA PRO A 215 29.23 10.70 -12.15
C PRO A 215 28.64 9.61 -13.05
N ALA A 216 29.49 8.70 -13.53
CA ALA A 216 29.04 7.57 -14.31
C ALA A 216 27.97 6.79 -13.51
N PRO A 217 26.78 6.56 -14.06
CA PRO A 217 25.73 5.87 -13.34
C PRO A 217 26.17 4.42 -13.06
N PRO A 218 25.86 3.87 -11.87
CA PRO A 218 26.12 2.47 -11.59
C PRO A 218 25.31 1.61 -12.57
N VAL A 219 25.99 0.85 -13.43
CA VAL A 219 25.34 -0.12 -14.31
C VAL A 219 25.21 -1.42 -13.56
N VAL A 220 23.98 -1.80 -13.24
CA VAL A 220 23.70 -3.11 -12.61
C VAL A 220 22.97 -4.00 -13.61
N PRO A 221 23.68 -5.01 -14.17
CA PRO A 221 23.09 -5.99 -15.07
C PRO A 221 21.89 -6.67 -14.42
N ASN A 222 20.73 -6.67 -15.09
CA ASN A 222 19.51 -7.29 -14.59
C ASN A 222 19.07 -6.77 -13.19
N GLY A 223 19.36 -5.50 -12.90
CA GLY A 223 18.98 -4.86 -11.64
C GLY A 223 17.57 -4.27 -11.64
N LEU A 224 17.00 -3.96 -12.82
CA LEU A 224 15.73 -3.25 -12.97
C LEU A 224 14.55 -4.24 -12.99
N PRO A 225 13.71 -4.31 -11.94
CA PRO A 225 12.59 -5.22 -11.90
C PRO A 225 11.40 -4.66 -12.69
N ILE A 226 10.83 -5.45 -13.59
CA ILE A 226 9.63 -5.11 -14.36
C ILE A 226 8.52 -6.09 -13.97
N LEU A 227 7.45 -5.58 -13.37
CA LEU A 227 6.32 -6.38 -12.91
C LEU A 227 5.39 -6.68 -14.09
N SER A 228 5.04 -7.95 -14.30
CA SER A 228 4.10 -8.31 -15.37
C SER A 228 2.64 -8.09 -14.95
N ARG A 229 1.71 -8.17 -15.90
CA ARG A 229 0.26 -8.17 -15.61
C ARG A 229 -0.12 -9.30 -14.65
N LEU A 230 0.46 -10.48 -14.86
CA LEU A 230 0.24 -11.63 -13.99
C LEU A 230 0.83 -11.38 -12.59
N GLY A 231 2.01 -10.77 -12.51
CA GLY A 231 2.63 -10.37 -11.25
C GLY A 231 1.77 -9.38 -10.45
N LEU A 232 1.14 -8.41 -11.11
CA LEU A 232 0.22 -7.48 -10.44
C LEU A 232 -1.04 -8.18 -9.91
N GLU A 233 -1.59 -9.13 -10.67
CA GLU A 233 -2.73 -9.94 -10.24
C GLU A 233 -2.36 -10.80 -9.03
N GLN A 234 -1.20 -11.47 -9.06
CA GLN A 234 -0.67 -12.24 -7.94
C GLN A 234 -0.44 -11.37 -6.70
N PHE A 235 0.05 -10.14 -6.89
CA PHE A 235 0.24 -9.18 -5.80
C PHE A 235 -1.08 -8.89 -5.09
N TYR A 236 -2.13 -8.49 -5.83
CA TYR A 236 -3.40 -8.18 -5.21
C TYR A 236 -4.09 -9.41 -4.61
N VAL A 237 -4.02 -10.58 -5.25
CA VAL A 237 -4.55 -11.83 -4.68
C VAL A 237 -3.88 -12.11 -3.32
N HIS A 238 -2.55 -12.00 -3.27
CA HIS A 238 -1.80 -12.21 -2.04
C HIS A 238 -2.19 -11.20 -0.95
N GLU A 239 -2.24 -9.92 -1.31
CA GLU A 239 -2.57 -8.86 -0.36
C GLU A 239 -4.03 -8.94 0.13
N ILE A 240 -4.99 -9.28 -0.72
CA ILE A 240 -6.40 -9.49 -0.32
C ILE A 240 -6.52 -10.63 0.69
N LEU A 241 -5.77 -11.72 0.50
CA LEU A 241 -5.76 -12.83 1.44
C LEU A 241 -5.04 -12.49 2.75
N ARG A 242 -4.09 -11.55 2.72
CA ARG A 242 -3.28 -11.14 3.87
C ARG A 242 -3.98 -10.10 4.74
N ILE A 243 -4.47 -9.01 4.14
CA ILE A 243 -5.02 -7.83 4.81
C ILE A 243 -6.26 -7.30 4.04
N PRO A 244 -7.37 -8.09 3.99
CA PRO A 244 -8.52 -7.79 3.13
C PRO A 244 -9.14 -6.41 3.40
N GLU A 245 -9.16 -5.95 4.66
CA GLU A 245 -9.71 -4.65 5.05
C GLU A 245 -8.92 -3.48 4.46
N GLU A 246 -7.59 -3.49 4.64
CA GLU A 246 -6.71 -2.44 4.16
C GLU A 246 -6.73 -2.39 2.63
N ILE A 247 -6.73 -3.55 1.97
CA ILE A 247 -6.75 -3.61 0.50
C ILE A 247 -8.09 -3.17 -0.07
N ALA A 248 -9.20 -3.41 0.63
CA ALA A 248 -10.48 -2.83 0.23
C ALA A 248 -10.43 -1.30 0.25
N VAL A 249 -9.79 -0.69 1.24
CA VAL A 249 -9.59 0.77 1.29
C VAL A 249 -8.69 1.24 0.15
N HIS A 250 -7.53 0.62 -0.04
CA HIS A 250 -6.56 1.02 -1.07
C HIS A 250 -7.10 0.86 -2.49
N LEU A 251 -7.77 -0.26 -2.81
CA LEU A 251 -8.38 -0.45 -4.12
C LEU A 251 -9.52 0.53 -4.38
N ASN A 252 -10.38 0.81 -3.39
CA ASN A 252 -11.43 1.82 -3.56
C ASN A 252 -10.85 3.24 -3.72
N HIS A 253 -9.78 3.56 -3.00
CA HIS A 253 -9.08 4.83 -3.18
C HIS A 253 -8.47 4.95 -4.59
N LEU A 254 -7.85 3.86 -5.08
CA LEU A 254 -7.34 3.78 -6.44
C LEU A 254 -8.46 4.01 -7.46
N LEU A 255 -9.56 3.26 -7.37
CA LEU A 255 -10.68 3.38 -8.31
C LEU A 255 -11.36 4.75 -8.28
N GLY A 256 -11.36 5.42 -7.12
CA GLY A 256 -11.84 6.80 -6.99
C GLY A 256 -10.89 7.85 -7.58
N THR A 257 -9.59 7.56 -7.62
CA THR A 257 -8.54 8.44 -8.18
C THR A 257 -8.44 8.29 -9.70
N LEU A 258 -8.69 7.09 -10.21
CA LEU A 258 -8.61 6.80 -11.64
C LEU A 258 -9.85 7.31 -12.38
N ALA A 259 -9.64 7.79 -13.62
CA ALA A 259 -10.73 7.95 -14.57
C ALA A 259 -11.45 6.60 -14.79
N ARG A 260 -12.70 6.64 -15.24
CA ARG A 260 -13.52 5.43 -15.44
C ARG A 260 -12.79 4.41 -16.30
N LEU A 261 -12.35 3.33 -15.66
CA LEU A 261 -11.66 2.22 -16.32
C LEU A 261 -12.62 1.50 -17.27
N THR A 262 -12.08 1.06 -18.40
CA THR A 262 -12.81 0.28 -19.40
C THR A 262 -12.46 -1.19 -19.23
N ASP A 263 -13.47 -2.06 -19.18
CA ASP A 263 -13.32 -3.50 -19.16
C ASP A 263 -12.74 -3.96 -20.51
N PRO A 264 -11.55 -4.60 -20.52
CA PRO A 264 -10.87 -4.99 -21.75
C PRO A 264 -11.59 -6.09 -22.54
N GLU A 265 -12.46 -6.88 -21.91
CA GLU A 265 -13.22 -7.95 -22.58
C GLU A 265 -14.48 -7.39 -23.24
N THR A 266 -15.19 -6.48 -22.56
CA THR A 266 -16.49 -5.99 -23.05
C THR A 266 -16.42 -4.64 -23.78
N GLY A 267 -15.32 -3.90 -23.61
CA GLY A 267 -15.16 -2.54 -24.12
C GLY A 267 -16.06 -1.50 -23.42
N ARG A 268 -16.76 -1.88 -22.34
CA ARG A 268 -17.62 -0.99 -21.56
C ARG A 268 -16.90 -0.52 -20.30
N VAL A 269 -17.28 0.62 -19.76
CA VAL A 269 -16.81 1.05 -18.45
C VAL A 269 -17.31 0.09 -17.36
N PHE A 270 -16.52 -0.15 -16.32
CA PHE A 270 -17.00 -0.87 -15.14
C PHE A 270 -18.20 -0.14 -14.54
N GLU A 271 -19.25 -0.89 -14.19
CA GLU A 271 -20.56 -0.30 -13.83
C GLU A 271 -20.50 0.53 -12.56
N THR A 272 -19.66 0.13 -11.60
CA THR A 272 -19.41 0.86 -10.35
C THR A 272 -17.91 1.05 -10.15
N GLN A 273 -17.49 2.16 -9.53
CA GLN A 273 -16.10 2.39 -9.13
C GLN A 273 -15.86 2.09 -7.63
N LEU A 274 -16.82 1.42 -7.00
CA LEU A 274 -16.77 1.04 -5.60
C LEU A 274 -16.88 -0.48 -5.50
N LEU A 275 -15.90 -1.08 -4.85
CA LEU A 275 -15.88 -2.48 -4.45
C LEU A 275 -16.46 -2.60 -3.04
N PRO A 276 -17.67 -3.15 -2.87
CA PRO A 276 -18.26 -3.39 -1.56
C PRO A 276 -17.36 -4.27 -0.69
N ARG A 277 -17.40 -4.06 0.62
CA ARG A 277 -16.64 -4.89 1.57
C ARG A 277 -16.96 -6.38 1.45
N ALA A 278 -18.21 -6.73 1.11
CA ALA A 278 -18.65 -8.11 0.93
C ALA A 278 -17.92 -8.85 -0.21
N CYS A 279 -17.29 -8.12 -1.14
CA CYS A 279 -16.53 -8.71 -2.26
C CYS A 279 -15.15 -9.25 -1.83
N PHE A 280 -14.70 -8.93 -0.62
CA PHE A 280 -13.42 -9.36 -0.04
C PHE A 280 -13.63 -10.45 1.02
N PRO A 281 -12.65 -11.34 1.25
CA PRO A 281 -12.69 -12.31 2.34
C PRO A 281 -12.95 -11.64 3.70
N LEU A 282 -13.73 -12.28 4.57
CA LEU A 282 -14.03 -11.75 5.90
C LEU A 282 -12.82 -11.76 6.83
N LEU A 283 -11.95 -12.75 6.69
CA LEU A 283 -10.77 -12.95 7.51
C LEU A 283 -9.55 -13.16 6.63
N SER A 284 -8.38 -12.84 7.17
CA SER A 284 -7.11 -13.24 6.59
C SER A 284 -7.02 -14.76 6.48
N ASP A 285 -6.40 -15.25 5.42
CA ASP A 285 -6.21 -16.68 5.22
C ASP A 285 -5.24 -17.26 6.26
N ALA A 286 -5.71 -18.23 7.04
CA ALA A 286 -4.94 -18.81 8.14
C ALA A 286 -3.67 -19.56 7.67
N GLU A 287 -3.70 -20.13 6.47
CA GLU A 287 -2.54 -20.83 5.88
C GLU A 287 -1.47 -19.84 5.43
N GLU A 288 -1.86 -18.74 4.76
CA GLU A 288 -0.92 -17.67 4.40
C GLU A 288 -0.35 -16.97 5.64
N GLU A 289 -1.16 -16.78 6.69
CA GLU A 289 -0.70 -16.26 7.99
C GLU A 289 0.37 -17.16 8.63
N GLU A 290 0.14 -18.49 8.66
CA GLU A 290 1.12 -19.44 9.21
C GLU A 290 2.39 -19.52 8.35
N LYS A 291 2.23 -19.55 7.03
CA LYS A 291 3.36 -19.51 6.10
C LYS A 291 4.20 -18.26 6.30
N ARG A 292 3.57 -17.10 6.54
CA ARG A 292 4.26 -15.85 6.87
C ARG A 292 5.04 -15.96 8.17
N ARG A 293 4.42 -16.47 9.24
CA ARG A 293 5.10 -16.69 10.54
C ARG A 293 6.33 -17.59 10.39
N MET A 294 6.24 -18.63 9.55
CA MET A 294 7.39 -19.49 9.26
C MET A 294 8.50 -18.75 8.50
N LEU A 295 8.17 -17.97 7.47
CA LEU A 295 9.13 -17.17 6.71
C LEU A 295 9.81 -16.10 7.57
N GLU A 296 9.04 -15.35 8.37
CA GLU A 296 9.56 -14.36 9.32
C GLU A 296 10.50 -15.00 10.34
N LYS A 297 10.14 -16.18 10.86
CA LYS A 297 11.00 -16.95 11.76
C LYS A 297 12.31 -17.36 11.09
N GLN A 298 12.25 -17.90 9.88
CA GLN A 298 13.44 -18.28 9.11
C GLN A 298 14.34 -17.08 8.80
N GLN A 299 13.75 -15.93 8.47
CA GLN A 299 14.50 -14.70 8.21
C GLN A 299 15.15 -14.17 9.50
N ALA A 300 14.43 -14.19 10.63
CA ALA A 300 14.98 -13.81 11.92
C ALA A 300 16.13 -14.73 12.37
N GLU A 301 16.02 -16.03 12.11
CA GLU A 301 17.08 -17.01 12.36
C GLU A 301 18.30 -16.75 11.46
N ARG A 302 18.09 -16.45 10.17
CA ARG A 302 19.17 -16.09 9.24
C ARG A 302 19.91 -14.82 9.67
N VAL A 303 19.18 -13.75 9.99
CA VAL A 303 19.77 -12.48 10.44
C VAL A 303 20.56 -12.69 11.74
N ARG A 304 20.04 -13.51 12.65
CA ARG A 304 20.75 -13.89 13.87
C ARG A 304 22.06 -14.60 13.55
N TRP A 305 22.01 -15.60 12.68
CA TRP A 305 23.20 -16.36 12.24
C TRP A 305 24.26 -15.45 11.59
N GLU A 306 23.84 -14.56 10.68
CA GLU A 306 24.74 -13.60 10.03
C GLU A 306 25.41 -12.66 11.02
N ARG A 307 24.66 -12.18 12.03
CA ARG A 307 25.20 -11.34 13.09
C ARG A 307 26.19 -12.08 13.98
N GLU A 308 25.90 -13.32 14.35
CA GLU A 308 26.81 -14.16 15.13
C GLU A 308 28.09 -14.45 14.34
N ALA A 309 27.99 -14.76 13.05
CA ALA A 309 29.13 -14.96 12.16
C ALA A 309 29.98 -13.69 12.01
N ALA A 310 29.36 -12.52 11.91
CA ALA A 310 30.07 -11.24 11.84
C ALA A 310 30.85 -10.94 13.13
N LEU A 311 30.24 -11.18 14.30
CA LEU A 311 30.90 -11.02 15.60
C LEU A 311 32.09 -11.98 15.77
N GLU A 312 31.94 -13.23 15.34
CA GLU A 312 33.03 -14.21 15.34
C GLU A 312 34.18 -13.78 14.41
N ALA A 313 33.87 -13.27 13.22
CA ALA A 313 34.87 -12.76 12.28
C ALA A 313 35.63 -11.55 12.86
N GLU A 314 34.92 -10.62 13.53
CA GLU A 314 35.53 -9.49 14.23
C GLU A 314 36.44 -9.95 15.36
N HIS A 315 35.98 -10.93 16.16
CA HIS A 315 36.78 -11.52 17.24
C HIS A 315 38.07 -12.16 16.72
N GLN A 316 37.99 -12.94 15.63
CA GLN A 316 39.15 -13.56 15.00
C GLN A 316 40.12 -12.52 14.42
N ALA A 317 39.61 -11.45 13.81
CA ALA A 317 40.44 -10.34 13.32
C ALA A 317 41.21 -9.67 14.48
N HIS A 318 40.56 -9.45 15.62
CA HIS A 318 41.21 -8.89 16.80
C HIS A 318 42.30 -9.81 17.37
N ILE A 319 42.07 -11.12 17.44
CA ILE A 319 43.09 -12.11 17.84
C ILE A 319 44.28 -12.08 16.88
N ALA A 320 44.03 -12.00 15.57
CA ALA A 320 45.09 -11.95 14.56
C ALA A 320 45.96 -10.70 14.70
N ILE A 321 45.34 -9.52 14.92
CA ILE A 321 46.06 -8.26 15.16
C ILE A 321 46.93 -8.36 16.42
N MET A 322 46.36 -8.84 17.54
CA MET A 322 47.10 -9.00 18.80
C MET A 322 48.28 -9.97 18.68
N THR A 323 48.11 -11.04 17.90
CA THR A 323 49.17 -12.02 17.64
C THR A 323 50.27 -11.39 16.77
N GLY A 324 49.91 -10.66 15.71
CA GLY A 324 50.85 -9.94 14.86
C GLY A 324 51.67 -8.89 15.62
N MET A 325 51.05 -8.14 16.52
CA MET A 325 51.74 -7.16 17.37
C MET A 325 52.76 -7.81 18.33
N LYS A 326 52.41 -8.96 18.93
CA LYS A 326 53.35 -9.71 19.79
C LYS A 326 54.55 -10.22 19.02
N SER A 327 54.35 -10.70 17.78
CA SER A 327 55.45 -11.13 16.92
C SER A 327 56.36 -9.99 16.49
N ALA A 328 55.82 -8.78 16.27
CA ALA A 328 56.59 -7.60 15.88
C ALA A 328 57.32 -6.92 17.06
N GLY A 329 56.77 -7.00 18.27
CA GLY A 329 57.34 -6.43 19.49
C GLY A 329 58.51 -7.22 20.10
N GLY A 330 58.87 -8.38 19.52
CA GLY A 330 60.08 -9.12 19.83
C GLY A 330 61.34 -8.43 19.29
N LEU A 331 61.60 -7.20 19.76
CA LEU A 331 62.95 -6.66 19.83
C LEU A 331 63.67 -7.44 20.94
N GLN A 332 64.65 -8.25 20.52
CA GLN A 332 65.64 -8.87 21.41
C GLN A 332 66.35 -7.82 22.27
#